data_AF-A0A2T4JMS3-F1
#
_entry.id   AF-A0A2T4JMS3-F1
#
_cell.length_a   1.000
_cell.length_b   1.000
_cell.length_c   1.000
_cell.angle_alpha   90.00
_cell.angle_beta   90.00
_cell.angle_gamma   90.00
#
_symmetry.space_group_name_H-M   'P 1'
#
loop_
_entity.id
_entity.type
_entity.pdbx_description
1 polymer ?
#
loop_
_entity_poly.entity_id
_entity_poly.type
_entity_poly.pdbx_seq_one_letter_code
_entity_poly.pdbx_strand_id
1 'polypeptide(L)'
;MNKFPTAFTILFALIVVVAVLTWVIPAGQYKRAFSTALGRDAPVPGTFVEVEPSPQGPLAVLMAPIAGLYDPATGMANAIDVAVFVLVIGGFLAVVTRTGAIDAGIGGLLKALKGREIWMIPILMTAFAAGGTSYGMAEESLAFYSIVLPVFLRAGYDTLTGVSVILLGCGIGTLGSTFNAFATVIASDAAGVPFTDGL
;
A
#
# COMPACT_ATOMS: atom_id res chain seq x y z
N MET A 1 -4.65 -22.69 21.65
CA MET A 1 -4.83 -21.86 20.44
C MET A 1 -3.75 -20.78 20.46
N ASN A 2 -2.68 -20.93 19.68
CA ASN A 2 -1.65 -19.89 19.61
C ASN A 2 -2.22 -18.71 18.82
N LYS A 3 -2.43 -17.58 19.50
CA LYS A 3 -2.80 -16.33 18.85
C LYS A 3 -1.63 -15.92 17.95
N PHE A 4 -1.92 -15.66 16.69
CA PHE A 4 -0.92 -15.11 15.77
C PHE A 4 -0.38 -13.79 16.35
N PRO A 5 0.94 -13.53 16.31
CA PRO A 5 1.49 -12.28 16.80
C PRO A 5 0.88 -11.09 16.06
N THR A 6 0.74 -9.96 16.75
CA THR A 6 0.24 -8.74 16.09
C THR A 6 1.24 -8.25 15.05
N ALA A 7 0.78 -7.48 14.05
CA ALA A 7 1.66 -6.86 13.06
C ALA A 7 2.80 -6.05 13.73
N PHE A 8 2.50 -5.30 14.80
CA PHE A 8 3.51 -4.56 15.56
C PHE A 8 4.57 -5.47 16.18
N THR A 9 4.16 -6.62 16.73
CA THR A 9 5.10 -7.60 17.29
C THR A 9 6.02 -8.15 16.21
N ILE A 10 5.48 -8.49 15.05
CA ILE A 10 6.25 -9.04 13.92
C ILE A 10 7.23 -8.00 13.40
N LEU A 11 6.77 -6.78 13.14
CA LEU A 11 7.60 -5.68 12.65
C LEU A 11 8.73 -5.34 13.63
N PHE A 12 8.42 -5.26 14.93
CA PHE A 12 9.44 -4.98 15.94
C PHE A 12 10.45 -6.11 16.07
N ALA A 13 10.00 -7.37 16.06
CA ALA A 13 10.89 -8.53 16.05
C ALA A 13 11.81 -8.51 14.83
N LEU A 14 11.29 -8.14 13.66
CA LEU A 14 12.07 -8.02 12.43
C LEU A 14 13.14 -6.91 12.54
N ILE A 15 12.80 -5.75 13.11
CA ILE A 15 13.78 -4.67 13.38
C ILE A 15 14.91 -5.20 14.27
N VAL A 16 14.59 -5.92 15.34
CA VAL A 16 15.60 -6.51 16.24
C VAL A 16 16.49 -7.50 15.50
N VAL A 17 15.91 -8.39 14.70
CA VAL A 17 16.67 -9.37 13.91
C VAL A 17 17.60 -8.67 12.93
N VAL A 18 17.11 -7.69 12.16
CA VAL A 18 17.92 -6.93 11.20
C VAL A 18 19.03 -6.15 11.91
N ALA A 19 18.74 -5.55 13.07
CA ALA A 19 19.76 -4.86 13.87
C ALA A 19 20.86 -5.82 14.34
N VAL A 20 20.53 -7.02 14.83
CA VAL A 20 21.52 -8.04 15.20
C VAL A 20 22.35 -8.47 13.99
N LEU A 21 21.72 -8.63 12.82
CA LEU A 21 22.42 -8.97 11.59
C LEU A 21 23.45 -7.92 11.17
N THR A 22 23.30 -6.64 11.53
CA THR A 22 24.30 -5.60 11.24
C THR A 22 25.66 -5.82 11.93
N TRP A 23 25.73 -6.69 12.94
CA TRP A 23 26.98 -7.06 13.60
C TRP A 23 27.69 -8.24 12.92
N VAL A 24 26.95 -9.06 12.18
CA VAL A 24 27.43 -10.31 11.59
C VAL A 24 27.68 -10.14 10.09
N ILE A 25 26.84 -9.36 9.42
CA ILE A 25 26.91 -9.15 7.97
C ILE A 25 27.80 -7.93 7.69
N PRO A 26 28.89 -8.08 6.91
CA PRO A 26 29.75 -6.96 6.55
C PRO A 26 28.98 -5.92 5.74
N ALA A 27 29.19 -4.65 6.07
CA ALA A 27 28.62 -3.55 5.31
C ALA A 27 29.35 -3.46 3.96
N GLY A 28 28.59 -3.22 2.90
CA GLY A 28 29.18 -3.02 1.58
C GLY A 28 28.34 -2.08 0.73
N GLN A 29 29.02 -1.40 -0.18
CA GLN A 29 28.39 -0.50 -1.13
C GLN A 29 28.92 -0.75 -2.54
N TYR A 30 28.05 -0.54 -3.52
CA TYR A 30 28.47 -0.47 -4.91
C TYR A 30 28.89 0.96 -5.23
N LYS A 31 29.90 1.13 -6.09
CA LYS A 31 30.14 2.45 -6.68
C LYS A 31 28.92 2.82 -7.52
N ARG A 32 28.43 4.04 -7.33
CA ARG A 32 27.36 4.58 -8.15
C ARG A 32 27.97 5.46 -9.24
N ALA A 33 27.52 5.27 -10.47
CA ALA A 33 27.88 6.11 -11.61
C ALA A 33 26.61 6.45 -12.38
N PHE A 34 26.63 7.59 -13.07
CA PHE A 34 25.50 8.02 -13.89
C PHE A 34 25.25 6.99 -15.00
N SER A 35 24.08 6.35 -14.96
CA SER A 35 23.66 5.43 -16.02
C SER A 35 22.83 6.21 -17.04
N THR A 36 23.35 6.33 -18.25
CA THR A 36 22.64 6.95 -19.38
C THR A 36 21.34 6.23 -19.73
N ALA A 37 21.22 4.94 -19.42
CA ALA A 37 20.00 4.16 -19.61
C ALA A 37 18.93 4.41 -18.54
N LEU A 38 19.33 4.80 -17.32
CA LEU A 38 18.42 5.02 -16.19
C LEU A 38 18.13 6.50 -15.93
N GLY A 39 18.87 7.41 -16.59
CA GLY A 39 18.79 8.86 -16.36
C GLY A 39 19.18 9.28 -14.93
N ARG A 40 19.80 8.39 -14.15
CA ARG A 40 20.18 8.60 -12.75
C ARG A 40 21.38 7.75 -12.35
N ASP A 41 21.93 8.04 -11.17
CA ASP A 41 23.04 7.29 -10.60
C ASP A 41 22.63 5.87 -10.20
N ALA A 42 23.28 4.87 -10.79
CA ALA A 42 23.00 3.45 -10.58
C ALA A 42 24.23 2.70 -10.05
N PRO A 43 24.03 1.62 -9.26
CA PRO A 43 25.11 0.73 -8.84
C PRO A 43 25.83 0.10 -10.05
N VAL A 44 27.17 0.18 -10.10
CA VAL A 44 27.96 -0.45 -11.16
C VAL A 44 28.22 -1.93 -10.82
N PRO A 45 27.81 -2.90 -11.66
CA PRO A 45 28.06 -4.32 -11.41
C PRO A 45 29.54 -4.64 -11.21
N GLY A 46 29.85 -5.55 -10.28
CA GLY A 46 31.24 -5.97 -9.98
C GLY A 46 32.07 -4.97 -9.18
N THR A 47 31.51 -3.82 -8.78
CA THR A 47 32.21 -2.79 -7.98
C THR A 47 31.89 -2.82 -6.49
N PHE A 48 31.37 -3.95 -6.00
CA PHE A 48 31.09 -4.13 -4.59
C PHE A 48 32.38 -3.99 -3.78
N VAL A 49 32.36 -3.07 -2.81
CA VAL A 49 33.45 -2.91 -1.84
C VAL A 49 32.86 -2.94 -0.45
N GLU A 50 33.55 -3.63 0.45
CA GLU A 50 33.24 -3.57 1.87
C GLU A 50 33.58 -2.18 2.40
N VAL A 51 32.75 -1.69 3.31
CA VAL A 51 32.90 -0.39 3.95
C VAL A 51 32.98 -0.55 5.46
N GLU A 52 33.31 0.56 6.13
CA GLU A 52 33.35 0.58 7.59
C GLU A 52 31.98 0.14 8.16
N PRO A 53 31.95 -0.91 9.00
CA PRO A 53 30.71 -1.40 9.59
C PRO A 53 30.03 -0.34 10.46
N SER A 54 28.70 -0.22 10.35
CA SER A 54 27.87 0.66 11.17
C SER A 54 26.82 -0.16 11.94
N PRO A 55 27.24 -0.83 13.04
CA PRO A 55 26.35 -1.70 13.80
C PRO A 55 25.25 -0.90 14.51
N GLN A 56 24.03 -1.42 14.49
CA GLN A 56 22.87 -0.74 15.09
C GLN A 56 22.76 -1.07 16.58
N GLY A 57 22.64 -0.02 17.40
CA GLY A 57 22.50 -0.12 18.86
C GLY A 57 21.04 -0.21 19.33
N PRO A 58 20.82 -0.44 20.65
CA PRO A 58 19.48 -0.54 21.22
C PRO A 58 18.61 0.71 21.01
N LEU A 59 19.22 1.90 21.05
CA LEU A 59 18.51 3.15 20.79
C LEU A 59 18.04 3.26 19.33
N ALA A 60 18.86 2.79 18.39
CA ALA A 60 18.51 2.76 16.97
C ALA A 60 17.33 1.81 16.70
N VAL A 61 17.29 0.66 17.39
CA VAL A 61 16.14 -0.28 17.34
C VAL A 61 14.86 0.37 17.84
N LEU A 62 14.92 1.10 18.96
CA LEU A 62 13.76 1.81 19.50
C LEU A 62 13.31 2.97 18.61
N MET A 63 14.26 3.66 17.97
CA MET A 63 13.99 4.78 17.07
C MET A 63 13.62 4.35 15.65
N ALA A 64 13.84 3.09 15.27
CA ALA A 64 13.62 2.60 13.92
C ALA A 64 12.19 2.85 13.37
N PRO A 65 11.10 2.71 14.16
CA PRO A 65 9.77 3.06 13.67
C PRO A 65 9.62 4.56 13.34
N ILE A 66 10.24 5.43 14.12
CA ILE A 66 10.22 6.89 13.89
C ILE A 66 11.09 7.22 12.67
N ALA A 67 12.30 6.67 12.62
CA ALA A 67 13.22 6.82 11.50
C ALA A 67 12.63 6.30 10.17
N GLY A 68 11.79 5.26 10.24
CA GLY A 68 11.06 4.73 9.08
C GLY A 68 10.02 5.70 8.51
N LEU A 69 9.44 6.58 9.34
CA LEU A 69 8.52 7.63 8.88
C LEU A 69 9.30 8.81 8.28
N TYR A 70 10.32 9.30 8.99
CA TYR A 70 11.18 10.38 8.54
C TYR A 70 12.54 10.29 9.20
N ASP A 71 13.59 10.81 8.57
CA ASP A 71 14.91 10.90 9.17
C ASP A 71 14.91 11.96 10.29
N PRO A 72 15.13 11.58 11.57
CA PRO A 72 15.10 12.53 12.69
C PRO A 72 16.25 13.55 12.68
N ALA A 73 17.35 13.26 11.98
CA ALA A 73 18.52 14.12 11.91
C ALA A 73 18.42 15.15 10.78
N THR A 74 17.95 14.73 9.61
CA THR A 74 17.86 15.58 8.41
C THR A 74 16.46 16.17 8.18
N GLY A 75 15.43 15.59 8.81
CA GLY A 75 14.03 15.95 8.57
C GLY A 75 13.49 15.40 7.24
N MET A 76 14.25 14.56 6.54
CA MET A 76 13.86 14.04 5.24
C MET A 76 12.70 13.03 5.37
N ALA A 77 11.67 13.19 4.54
CA ALA A 77 10.52 12.30 4.50
C ALA A 77 10.92 10.90 4.00
N ASN A 78 10.47 9.86 4.72
CA ASN A 78 10.54 8.46 4.29
C ASN A 78 9.10 7.96 4.04
N ALA A 79 8.54 7.13 4.92
CA ALA A 79 7.17 6.63 4.79
C ALA A 79 6.07 7.61 5.28
N ILE A 80 6.44 8.80 5.75
CA ILE A 80 5.48 9.78 6.30
C ILE A 80 4.41 10.21 5.31
N ASP A 81 4.72 10.30 4.01
CA ASP A 81 3.77 10.71 2.98
C ASP A 81 2.62 9.71 2.86
N VAL A 82 2.92 8.41 2.96
CA VAL A 82 1.91 7.33 2.96
C VAL A 82 1.04 7.42 4.21
N ALA A 83 1.64 7.65 5.38
CA ALA A 83 0.89 7.77 6.63
C ALA A 83 -0.08 8.97 6.60
N VAL A 84 0.37 10.12 6.09
CA VAL A 84 -0.47 11.31 5.93
C VAL A 84 -1.57 11.08 4.90
N PHE A 85 -1.27 10.43 3.78
CA PHE A 85 -2.26 10.08 2.75
C PHE A 85 -3.40 9.22 3.33
N VAL A 86 -3.08 8.15 4.06
CA VAL A 86 -4.08 7.29 4.70
C VAL A 86 -4.90 8.06 5.74
N LEU A 87 -4.26 8.96 6.51
CA LEU A 87 -4.95 9.81 7.48
C LEU A 87 -5.94 10.76 6.81
N VAL A 88 -5.55 11.38 5.69
CA VAL A 88 -6.42 12.27 4.90
C VAL A 88 -7.60 11.51 4.31
N ILE A 89 -7.38 10.30 3.76
CA ILE A 89 -8.47 9.44 3.27
C ILE A 89 -9.41 9.06 4.41
N GLY A 90 -8.88 8.66 5.57
CA GLY A 90 -9.70 8.36 6.75
C GLY A 90 -10.55 9.56 7.18
N GLY A 91 -9.99 10.77 7.15
CA GLY A 91 -10.71 12.02 7.42
C GLY A 91 -11.80 12.30 6.39
N PHE A 92 -11.49 12.16 5.10
CA PHE A 92 -12.48 12.30 4.02
C PHE A 92 -13.63 11.30 4.18
N LEU A 93 -13.33 10.02 4.39
CA LEU A 93 -14.33 8.98 4.59
C LEU A 93 -15.18 9.25 5.83
N ALA A 94 -14.59 9.75 6.92
CA ALA A 94 -15.35 10.14 8.11
C ALA A 94 -16.34 11.28 7.82
N VAL A 95 -15.94 12.29 7.04
CA VAL A 95 -16.82 13.39 6.62
C VAL A 95 -17.94 12.87 5.72
N VAL A 96 -17.62 12.10 4.68
CA VAL A 96 -18.61 11.57 3.72
C VAL A 96 -19.58 10.59 4.40
N THR A 97 -19.10 9.82 5.38
CA THR A 97 -19.96 8.94 6.18
C THR A 97 -20.88 9.75 7.08
N ARG A 98 -20.37 10.81 7.75
CA ARG A 98 -21.21 11.70 8.57
C ARG A 98 -22.26 12.48 7.79
N THR A 99 -21.96 12.85 6.54
CA THR A 99 -22.94 13.54 5.68
C THR A 99 -24.00 12.61 5.13
N GLY A 100 -23.85 11.29 5.30
CA GLY A 100 -24.75 10.29 4.73
C GLY A 100 -24.68 10.23 3.20
N ALA A 101 -23.68 10.86 2.57
CA ALA A 101 -23.55 10.89 1.11
C ALA A 101 -23.33 9.48 0.55
N ILE A 102 -22.56 8.65 1.27
CA ILE A 102 -22.38 7.24 0.96
C ILE A 102 -23.72 6.48 1.06
N ASP A 103 -24.47 6.64 2.17
CA ASP A 103 -25.76 5.99 2.35
C ASP A 103 -26.78 6.41 1.28
N ALA A 104 -26.79 7.68 0.90
CA ALA A 104 -27.66 8.23 -0.14
C ALA A 104 -27.27 7.70 -1.53
N GLY A 105 -25.97 7.68 -1.86
CA GLY A 105 -25.48 7.17 -3.15
C GLY A 105 -25.80 5.68 -3.33
N ILE A 106 -25.61 4.90 -2.27
CA ILE A 106 -25.93 3.48 -2.25
C ILE A 106 -27.45 3.26 -2.27
N GLY A 107 -28.22 4.01 -1.47
CA GLY A 107 -29.69 3.94 -1.49
C GLY A 107 -30.25 4.24 -2.88
N GLY A 108 -29.66 5.21 -3.58
CA GLY A 108 -29.94 5.51 -4.98
C GLY A 108 -29.59 4.35 -5.91
N LEU A 109 -28.42 3.75 -5.74
CA LEU A 109 -27.96 2.60 -6.52
C LEU A 109 -28.88 1.37 -6.33
N LEU A 110 -29.24 1.04 -5.08
CA LEU A 110 -30.17 -0.04 -4.76
C LEU A 110 -31.56 0.20 -5.37
N LYS A 111 -32.05 1.45 -5.33
CA LYS A 111 -33.32 1.81 -5.95
C LYS A 111 -33.26 1.70 -7.47
N ALA A 112 -32.16 2.12 -8.09
CA ALA A 112 -31.94 2.05 -9.53
C ALA A 112 -31.77 0.61 -10.03
N LEU A 113 -31.20 -0.27 -9.20
CA LEU A 113 -30.93 -1.68 -9.51
C LEU A 113 -32.00 -2.63 -8.97
N LYS A 114 -33.17 -2.14 -8.55
CA LYS A 114 -34.26 -2.97 -8.05
C LYS A 114 -34.69 -4.00 -9.12
N GLY A 115 -34.62 -5.29 -8.78
CA GLY A 115 -34.86 -6.42 -9.68
C GLY A 115 -33.66 -6.79 -10.58
N ARG A 116 -32.52 -6.13 -10.42
CA ARG A 116 -31.26 -6.34 -11.16
C ARG A 116 -30.04 -6.24 -10.23
N GLU A 117 -30.21 -6.65 -8.97
CA GLU A 117 -29.23 -6.52 -7.89
C GLU A 117 -27.90 -7.20 -8.22
N ILE A 118 -27.91 -8.23 -9.09
CA ILE A 118 -26.70 -8.91 -9.58
C ILE A 118 -25.70 -7.97 -10.26
N TRP A 119 -26.16 -6.85 -10.82
CA TRP A 119 -25.29 -5.86 -11.44
C TRP A 119 -24.46 -5.06 -10.43
N MET A 120 -24.82 -5.08 -9.14
CA MET A 120 -23.99 -4.44 -8.11
C MET A 120 -22.59 -5.04 -8.04
N ILE A 121 -22.46 -6.36 -8.24
CA ILE A 121 -21.19 -7.08 -8.19
C ILE A 121 -20.20 -6.52 -9.23
N PRO A 122 -20.47 -6.59 -10.55
CA PRO A 122 -19.51 -6.10 -11.54
C PRO A 122 -19.28 -4.59 -11.46
N ILE A 123 -20.29 -3.78 -11.11
CA ILE A 123 -20.14 -2.33 -10.97
C ILE A 123 -19.16 -2.00 -9.84
N LEU A 124 -19.38 -2.56 -8.65
CA LEU A 124 -18.52 -2.31 -7.51
C LEU A 124 -17.15 -2.94 -7.69
N MET A 125 -17.07 -4.18 -8.20
CA MET A 125 -15.78 -4.82 -8.52
C MET A 125 -14.95 -3.97 -9.49
N THR A 126 -15.58 -3.39 -10.52
CA THR A 126 -14.87 -2.52 -11.47
C THR A 126 -14.41 -1.23 -10.81
N ALA A 127 -15.22 -0.63 -9.94
CA ALA A 127 -14.82 0.55 -9.17
C ALA A 127 -13.64 0.26 -8.24
N PHE A 128 -13.66 -0.87 -7.52
CA PHE A 128 -12.56 -1.31 -6.66
C PHE A 128 -11.31 -1.67 -7.48
N ALA A 129 -11.47 -2.29 -8.66
CA ALA A 129 -10.36 -2.56 -9.57
C ALA A 129 -9.72 -1.28 -10.12
N ALA A 130 -10.51 -0.24 -10.40
CA ALA A 130 -9.98 1.06 -10.78
C ALA A 130 -9.12 1.68 -9.67
N GLY A 131 -9.52 1.56 -8.40
CA GLY A 131 -8.68 1.95 -7.26
C GLY A 131 -7.42 1.08 -7.13
N GLY A 132 -7.57 -0.25 -7.24
CA GLY A 132 -6.46 -1.19 -7.15
C GLY A 132 -5.39 -0.99 -8.22
N THR A 133 -5.79 -0.66 -9.46
CA THR A 133 -4.86 -0.48 -10.59
C THR A 133 -4.18 0.87 -10.63
N SER A 134 -4.78 1.89 -9.99
CA SER A 134 -4.29 3.27 -10.03
C SER A 134 -3.30 3.59 -8.93
N TYR A 135 -3.60 3.23 -7.69
CA TYR A 135 -2.71 3.50 -6.56
C TYR A 135 -2.63 2.33 -5.57
N GLY A 136 -2.99 1.11 -5.99
CA GLY A 136 -2.84 -0.06 -5.13
C GLY A 136 -3.73 0.01 -3.89
N MET A 137 -5.01 0.35 -4.05
CA MET A 137 -6.01 0.59 -3.00
C MET A 137 -6.37 -0.64 -2.14
N ALA A 138 -5.40 -1.41 -1.65
CA ALA A 138 -5.69 -2.59 -0.83
C ALA A 138 -6.02 -2.18 0.61
N GLU A 139 -5.23 -1.30 1.20
CA GLU A 139 -5.34 -0.87 2.60
C GLU A 139 -6.56 0.02 2.83
N GLU A 140 -6.83 0.94 1.91
CA GLU A 140 -7.94 1.90 1.99
C GLU A 140 -9.29 1.20 1.78
N SER A 141 -9.28 0.06 1.07
CA SER A 141 -10.47 -0.76 0.86
C SER A 141 -11.10 -1.22 2.18
N LEU A 142 -10.30 -1.34 3.25
CA LEU A 142 -10.74 -1.76 4.60
C LEU A 142 -11.88 -0.88 5.14
N ALA A 143 -11.84 0.42 4.87
CA ALA A 143 -12.87 1.35 5.31
C ALA A 143 -14.19 1.18 4.53
N PHE A 144 -14.16 0.62 3.32
CA PHE A 144 -15.36 0.40 2.52
C PHE A 144 -16.16 -0.83 2.98
N TYR A 145 -15.55 -1.78 3.72
CA TYR A 145 -16.28 -2.95 4.21
C TYR A 145 -17.42 -2.57 5.16
N SER A 146 -17.23 -1.58 6.03
CA SER A 146 -18.29 -1.13 6.95
C SER A 146 -19.51 -0.55 6.22
N ILE A 147 -19.33 -0.15 4.96
CA ILE A 147 -20.35 0.48 4.12
C ILE A 147 -20.98 -0.54 3.17
N VAL A 148 -20.16 -1.30 2.46
CA VAL A 148 -20.60 -2.20 1.40
C VAL A 148 -21.27 -3.45 1.98
N LEU A 149 -20.80 -3.97 3.13
CA LEU A 149 -21.38 -5.18 3.70
C LEU A 149 -22.86 -5.02 4.10
N PRO A 150 -23.29 -3.98 4.83
CA PRO A 150 -24.72 -3.75 5.09
C PRO A 150 -25.58 -3.68 3.83
N VAL A 151 -25.01 -3.25 2.71
CA VAL A 151 -25.72 -3.03 1.45
C VAL A 151 -25.92 -4.34 0.71
N PHE A 152 -24.88 -5.17 0.64
CA PHE A 152 -25.00 -6.52 0.11
C PHE A 152 -26.02 -7.33 0.92
N LEU A 153 -25.97 -7.22 2.25
CA LEU A 153 -26.95 -7.85 3.14
C LEU A 153 -28.38 -7.37 2.86
N ARG A 154 -28.59 -6.05 2.66
CA ARG A 154 -29.91 -5.49 2.30
C ARG A 154 -30.39 -5.91 0.90
N ALA A 155 -29.47 -6.15 -0.03
CA ALA A 155 -29.77 -6.64 -1.37
C ALA A 155 -30.02 -8.16 -1.41
N GLY A 156 -29.94 -8.85 -0.27
CA GLY A 156 -30.19 -10.29 -0.16
C GLY A 156 -28.95 -11.18 -0.38
N TYR A 157 -27.76 -10.58 -0.50
CA TYR A 157 -26.50 -11.32 -0.54
C TYR A 157 -25.96 -11.58 0.87
N ASP A 158 -24.95 -12.45 0.94
CA ASP A 158 -24.22 -12.73 2.17
C ASP A 158 -22.99 -11.81 2.34
N THR A 159 -22.44 -11.82 3.56
CA THR A 159 -21.24 -11.04 3.89
C THR A 159 -20.04 -11.47 3.04
N LEU A 160 -19.92 -12.76 2.72
CA LEU A 160 -18.80 -13.27 1.92
C LEU A 160 -18.80 -12.68 0.51
N THR A 161 -19.96 -12.54 -0.14
CA THR A 161 -20.07 -11.89 -1.45
C THR A 161 -19.59 -10.45 -1.38
N GLY A 162 -20.05 -9.68 -0.39
CA GLY A 162 -19.64 -8.28 -0.22
C GLY A 162 -18.14 -8.15 0.07
N VAL A 163 -17.57 -9.03 0.89
CA VAL A 163 -16.12 -9.08 1.14
C VAL A 163 -15.36 -9.39 -0.15
N SER A 164 -15.81 -10.40 -0.89
CA SER A 164 -15.15 -10.87 -2.12
C SER A 164 -15.16 -9.81 -3.21
N VAL A 165 -16.24 -9.04 -3.34
CA VAL A 165 -16.33 -7.93 -4.31
C VAL A 165 -15.24 -6.89 -4.09
N ILE A 166 -14.99 -6.52 -2.83
CA ILE A 166 -13.94 -5.55 -2.50
C ILE A 166 -12.56 -6.20 -2.73
N LEU A 167 -12.35 -7.39 -2.16
CA LEU A 167 -11.05 -8.05 -2.12
C LEU A 167 -10.58 -8.46 -3.51
N LEU A 168 -11.44 -9.08 -4.31
CA LEU A 168 -11.13 -9.45 -5.69
C LEU A 168 -11.08 -8.23 -6.60
N GLY A 169 -11.96 -7.24 -6.41
CA GLY A 169 -11.92 -6.00 -7.18
C GLY A 169 -10.56 -5.31 -7.04
N CYS A 170 -10.17 -4.96 -5.80
CA CYS A 170 -8.88 -4.33 -5.52
C CYS A 170 -7.72 -5.23 -5.97
N GLY A 171 -7.77 -6.52 -5.64
CA GLY A 171 -6.71 -7.48 -5.99
C GLY A 171 -6.48 -7.61 -7.49
N ILE A 172 -7.54 -7.75 -8.31
CA ILE A 172 -7.42 -7.80 -9.77
C ILE A 172 -6.87 -6.48 -10.32
N GLY A 173 -7.34 -5.34 -9.78
CA GLY A 173 -6.79 -4.03 -10.13
C GLY A 173 -5.29 -3.96 -9.88
N THR A 174 -4.85 -4.35 -8.69
CA THR A 174 -3.43 -4.35 -8.31
C THR A 174 -2.62 -5.39 -9.09
N LEU A 175 -3.20 -6.52 -9.47
CA LEU A 175 -2.54 -7.46 -10.39
C LEU A 175 -2.28 -6.83 -11.76
N GLY A 176 -3.22 -6.01 -12.27
CA GLY A 176 -3.06 -5.27 -13.52
C GLY A 176 -2.09 -4.09 -13.41
N SER A 177 -2.12 -3.36 -12.29
CA SER A 177 -1.23 -2.23 -11.96
C SER A 177 -0.91 -1.29 -13.13
N THR A 178 -1.90 -0.91 -13.94
CA THR A 178 -1.66 -0.19 -15.21
C THR A 178 -0.84 1.08 -15.03
N PHE A 179 -1.12 1.88 -14.00
CA PHE A 179 -0.34 3.07 -13.65
C PHE A 179 -0.14 3.19 -12.13
N ASN A 180 -0.06 2.04 -11.46
CA ASN A 180 0.05 1.96 -10.01
C ASN A 180 1.32 2.65 -9.50
N ALA A 181 1.13 3.72 -8.72
CA ALA A 181 2.21 4.52 -8.14
C ALA A 181 3.13 3.73 -7.19
N PHE A 182 2.65 2.65 -6.58
CA PHE A 182 3.43 1.83 -5.63
C PHE A 182 4.05 0.58 -6.26
N ALA A 183 3.70 0.25 -7.50
CA ALA A 183 4.21 -0.93 -8.18
C ALA A 183 4.89 -0.54 -9.50
N THR A 184 4.10 -0.27 -10.54
CA THR A 184 4.60 -0.06 -11.90
C THR A 184 5.47 1.18 -12.00
N VAL A 185 5.11 2.30 -11.37
CA VAL A 185 5.93 3.52 -11.42
C VAL A 185 7.31 3.29 -10.77
N ILE A 186 7.35 2.68 -9.59
CA ILE A 186 8.61 2.36 -8.89
C ILE A 186 9.46 1.38 -9.71
N ALA A 187 8.83 0.36 -10.30
CA ALA A 187 9.52 -0.62 -11.14
C ALA A 187 10.06 0.01 -12.43
N SER A 188 9.31 0.89 -13.08
CA SER A 188 9.73 1.66 -14.26
C SER A 188 10.88 2.60 -13.94
N ASP A 189 10.84 3.31 -12.81
CA ASP A 189 11.96 4.13 -12.33
C ASP A 189 13.20 3.28 -12.01
N ALA A 190 13.00 2.08 -11.45
CA ALA A 190 14.06 1.09 -11.25
C ALA A 190 14.66 0.58 -12.56
N ALA A 191 13.85 0.44 -13.61
CA ALA A 191 14.25 -0.05 -14.92
C ALA A 191 14.75 1.06 -15.87
N GLY A 192 14.53 2.33 -15.55
CA GLY A 192 15.01 3.47 -16.36
C GLY A 192 14.15 3.78 -17.56
N VAL A 193 12.93 3.26 -17.58
CA VAL A 193 11.99 3.46 -18.68
C VAL A 193 10.80 4.26 -18.17
N PRO A 194 10.27 5.24 -18.94
CA PRO A 194 9.01 5.87 -18.61
C PRO A 194 7.91 4.81 -18.38
N PHE A 195 7.15 4.93 -17.31
CA PHE A 195 6.05 4.00 -17.04
C PHE A 195 4.96 4.02 -18.14
N THR A 196 4.94 5.08 -18.95
CA THR A 196 4.04 5.26 -20.09
C THR A 196 4.41 4.42 -21.31
N ASP A 197 5.65 3.93 -21.42
CA ASP A 197 6.10 3.20 -22.61
C ASP A 197 5.51 1.78 -22.71
N GLY A 198 4.78 1.32 -21.68
CA GLY A 198 4.08 0.04 -21.63
C GLY A 198 2.55 0.12 -21.59
N LEU A 199 1.95 1.31 -21.77
CA LEU A 199 0.50 1.57 -21.79
C LEU A 199 -0.03 1.70 -23.23
#